data_AF-A0A257P9B1-F1
#
_entry.id   AF-A0A257P9B1-F1
#
_cell.length_a   1.000
_cell.length_b   1.000
_cell.length_c   1.000
_cell.angle_alpha   90.00
_cell.angle_beta   90.00
_cell.angle_gamma   90.00
#
_symmetry.space_group_name_H-M   'P 1'
#
loop_
_entity.id
_entity.type
_entity.pdbx_description
1 polymer ?
#
loop_
_entity_poly.entity_id
_entity_poly.type
_entity_poly.pdbx_seq_one_letter_code
_entity_poly.pdbx_strand_id
1 'polypeptide(L)'
;MVAWQGLLIDAGLAARTIPKAFGGYGATPDILESRIIAESFIAVGAPGPLAGQGISMLVPTLLEAGTDEQKRLWIGPTLRGEIIWCQGYSEPGSGSDLASLATRAHEDGDDFVINGQKYAGEMSYDAFSKLIPA
;
A
#
# COMPACT_ATOMS: atom_id res chain seq x y z
N MET A 1 3.04 -1.00 17.81
CA MET A 1 3.15 -0.45 16.43
C MET A 1 1.81 0.03 15.88
N VAL A 2 0.74 -0.78 15.89
CA VAL A 2 -0.60 -0.36 15.38
C VAL A 2 -1.16 0.87 16.10
N ALA A 3 -1.16 0.90 17.44
CA ALA A 3 -1.63 2.06 18.20
C ALA A 3 -0.76 3.33 17.96
N TRP A 4 0.54 3.14 17.75
CA TRP A 4 1.46 4.25 17.44
C TRP A 4 1.13 4.86 16.09
N GLN A 5 0.89 4.01 15.08
CA GLN A 5 0.52 4.47 13.74
C GLN A 5 -0.77 5.30 13.75
N GLY A 6 -1.79 4.88 14.49
CA GLY A 6 -3.03 5.66 14.65
C GLY A 6 -2.78 7.06 15.21
N LEU A 7 -2.01 7.14 16.30
CA LEU A 7 -1.63 8.43 16.91
C LEU A 7 -0.88 9.35 15.93
N LEU A 8 0.01 8.78 15.13
CA LEU A 8 0.76 9.56 14.13
C LEU A 8 -0.15 10.07 13.00
N ILE A 9 -1.13 9.28 12.56
CA ILE A 9 -2.10 9.71 11.55
C ILE A 9 -2.97 10.82 12.12
N ASP A 10 -3.51 10.64 13.33
CA ASP A 10 -4.38 11.64 13.98
C ASP A 10 -3.66 12.97 14.22
N ALA A 11 -2.37 12.91 14.55
CA ALA A 11 -1.51 14.09 14.72
C ALA A 11 -1.01 14.70 13.40
N GLY A 12 -1.32 14.10 12.24
CA GLY A 12 -0.85 14.58 10.94
C GLY A 12 0.65 14.39 10.73
N LEU A 13 1.25 13.39 11.37
CA LEU A 13 2.65 12.98 11.23
C LEU A 13 2.83 11.78 10.30
N ALA A 14 1.73 11.08 9.97
CA ALA A 14 1.67 9.96 9.03
C ALA A 14 0.45 10.09 8.11
N ALA A 15 0.48 9.41 6.95
CA ALA A 15 -0.60 9.41 5.96
C ALA A 15 -1.18 10.82 5.67
N ARG A 16 -0.30 11.84 5.66
CA ARG A 16 -0.68 13.26 5.76
C ARG A 16 -1.65 13.68 4.69
N THR A 17 -1.32 13.36 3.44
CA THR A 17 -2.06 13.78 2.25
C THR A 17 -3.17 12.81 1.85
N ILE A 18 -3.28 11.67 2.53
CA ILE A 18 -4.33 10.70 2.25
C ILE A 18 -5.65 11.28 2.77
N PRO A 19 -6.75 11.28 1.97
CA PRO A 19 -8.01 11.85 2.40
C PRO A 19 -8.55 11.24 3.70
N LYS A 20 -9.14 12.08 4.57
CA LYS A 20 -9.79 11.62 5.81
C LYS A 20 -10.87 10.56 5.57
N ALA A 21 -11.59 10.67 4.45
CA ALA A 21 -12.62 9.72 4.06
C ALA A 21 -12.09 8.27 3.90
N PHE A 22 -10.79 8.10 3.71
CA PHE A 22 -10.12 6.80 3.57
C PHE A 22 -9.16 6.50 4.74
N GLY A 23 -9.25 7.26 5.84
CA GLY A 23 -8.47 7.02 7.07
C GLY A 23 -7.10 7.69 7.13
N GLY A 24 -6.82 8.66 6.26
CA GLY A 24 -5.65 9.53 6.37
C GLY A 24 -5.90 10.82 7.15
N TYR A 25 -4.90 11.70 7.20
CA TYR A 25 -5.03 12.99 7.89
C TYR A 25 -5.69 14.08 7.03
N GLY A 26 -5.56 14.01 5.70
CA GLY A 26 -6.20 14.93 4.75
C GLY A 26 -5.62 16.34 4.69
N ALA A 27 -4.32 16.51 4.97
CA ALA A 27 -3.61 17.76 4.73
C ALA A 27 -3.38 18.01 3.23
N THR A 28 -3.27 19.29 2.87
CA THR A 28 -2.75 19.69 1.56
C THR A 28 -1.29 19.24 1.43
N PRO A 29 -0.83 18.79 0.24
CA PRO A 29 0.56 18.40 0.04
C PRO A 29 1.54 19.53 0.37
N ASP A 30 2.45 19.27 1.31
CA ASP A 30 3.58 20.11 1.66
C ASP A 30 4.84 19.24 1.84
N ILE A 31 5.79 19.40 0.91
CA ILE A 31 7.03 18.62 0.87
C ILE A 31 7.98 19.05 1.99
N LEU A 32 8.04 20.35 2.32
CA LEU A 32 8.92 20.85 3.36
C LEU A 32 8.45 20.37 4.73
N GLU A 33 7.14 20.43 4.98
CA GLU A 33 6.58 19.94 6.24
C GLU A 33 6.81 18.43 6.40
N SER A 34 6.59 17.65 5.33
CA SER A 34 6.86 16.20 5.34
C SER A 34 8.33 15.89 5.62
N ARG A 35 9.25 16.71 5.08
CA ARG A 35 10.69 16.57 5.32
C ARG A 35 11.07 16.92 6.76
N ILE A 36 10.56 18.02 7.29
CA ILE A 36 10.79 18.46 8.67
C ILE A 36 10.30 17.41 9.67
N ILE A 37 9.13 16.83 9.43
CA ILE A 37 8.58 15.74 10.26
C ILE A 37 9.57 14.57 10.25
N ALA A 38 9.98 14.09 9.07
CA ALA A 38 10.92 12.97 8.97
C ALA A 38 12.25 13.24 9.69
N GLU A 39 12.82 14.43 9.55
CA GLU A 39 14.04 14.84 10.26
C GLU A 39 13.85 14.91 11.78
N SER A 40 12.69 15.35 12.24
CA SER A 40 12.37 15.44 13.67
C SER A 40 12.34 14.07 14.34
N PHE A 41 11.78 13.05 13.70
CA PHE A 41 11.82 11.66 14.19
C PHE A 41 13.25 11.15 14.34
N ILE A 42 14.10 11.42 13.33
CA ILE A 42 15.51 11.02 13.33
C ILE A 42 16.27 11.70 14.46
N ALA A 43 16.07 13.02 14.65
CA ALA A 43 16.79 13.81 15.64
C ALA A 43 16.58 13.32 17.08
N VAL A 44 15.40 12.77 17.40
CA VAL A 44 15.08 12.26 18.73
C VAL A 44 15.15 10.73 18.84
N GLY A 45 15.50 10.04 17.75
CA GLY A 45 15.52 8.57 17.69
C GLY A 45 14.16 7.92 17.90
N ALA A 46 13.07 8.61 17.57
CA ALA A 46 11.72 8.07 17.71
C ALA A 46 11.40 7.07 16.59
N PRO A 47 10.60 6.02 16.87
CA PRO A 47 10.12 5.12 15.84
C PRO A 47 9.24 5.90 14.85
N GLY A 48 9.61 5.89 13.57
CA GLY A 48 8.86 6.55 12.50
C GLY A 48 7.49 5.90 12.23
N PRO A 49 6.70 6.49 11.31
CA PRO A 49 5.46 5.89 10.83
C PRO A 49 5.73 4.57 10.11
N LEU A 50 4.69 3.73 10.00
CA LEU A 50 4.75 2.52 9.20
C LEU A 50 5.13 2.86 7.76
N ALA A 51 6.00 2.03 7.20
CA ALA A 51 6.42 2.05 5.81
C ALA A 51 6.28 0.64 5.24
N GLY A 52 6.07 0.55 3.92
CA GLY A 52 5.91 -0.72 3.23
C GLY A 52 5.07 -0.58 1.97
N GLN A 53 5.04 -1.65 1.16
CA GLN A 53 4.44 -1.64 -0.18
C GLN A 53 2.96 -1.22 -0.20
N GLY A 54 2.22 -1.54 0.87
CA GLY A 54 0.84 -1.09 1.03
C GLY A 54 0.73 0.45 1.07
N ILE A 55 1.54 1.10 1.91
CA ILE A 55 1.49 2.56 2.08
C ILE A 55 2.14 3.28 0.89
N SER A 56 3.27 2.78 0.38
CA SER A 56 4.06 3.47 -0.64
C SER A 56 3.61 3.22 -2.08
N MET A 57 2.84 2.16 -2.33
CA MET A 57 2.37 1.82 -3.70
C MET A 57 0.89 1.54 -3.76
N LEU A 58 0.36 0.62 -2.94
CA LEU A 58 -1.05 0.23 -3.06
C LEU A 58 -1.99 1.42 -2.83
N VAL A 59 -1.80 2.16 -1.72
CA VAL A 59 -2.63 3.31 -1.38
C VAL A 59 -2.66 4.36 -2.50
N PRO A 60 -1.53 4.86 -3.04
CA PRO A 60 -1.58 5.81 -4.16
C PRO A 60 -2.19 5.20 -5.42
N THR A 61 -1.94 3.93 -5.73
CA THR A 61 -2.59 3.24 -6.87
C THR A 61 -4.11 3.19 -6.70
N LEU A 62 -4.62 2.86 -5.52
CA LEU A 62 -6.05 2.83 -5.24
C LEU A 62 -6.67 4.22 -5.25
N LEU A 63 -5.97 5.25 -4.74
CA LEU A 63 -6.46 6.61 -4.81
C LEU A 63 -6.65 7.10 -6.25
N GLU A 64 -5.70 6.76 -7.12
CA GLU A 64 -5.71 7.13 -8.53
C GLU A 64 -6.71 6.32 -9.36
N ALA A 65 -6.64 4.98 -9.27
CA ALA A 65 -7.32 4.08 -10.20
C ALA A 65 -8.35 3.15 -9.55
N GLY A 66 -8.42 3.11 -8.21
CA GLY A 66 -9.34 2.24 -7.51
C GLY A 66 -10.79 2.71 -7.55
N THR A 67 -11.73 1.78 -7.48
CA THR A 67 -13.14 2.09 -7.22
C THR A 67 -13.31 2.63 -5.80
N ASP A 68 -14.39 3.37 -5.55
CA ASP A 68 -14.68 3.87 -4.20
C ASP A 68 -14.82 2.75 -3.18
N GLU A 69 -15.34 1.59 -3.60
CA GLU A 69 -15.43 0.41 -2.75
C GLU A 69 -14.05 -0.12 -2.38
N GLN A 70 -13.15 -0.30 -3.35
CA GLN A 70 -11.78 -0.72 -3.09
C GLN A 70 -11.02 0.27 -2.18
N LYS A 71 -11.20 1.58 -2.40
CA LYS A 71 -10.59 2.62 -1.55
C LYS A 71 -11.05 2.49 -0.10
N ARG A 72 -12.35 2.33 0.13
CA ARG A 72 -12.95 2.19 1.47
C ARG A 72 -12.52 0.89 2.16
N LEU A 73 -12.47 -0.21 1.41
CA LEU A 73 -12.09 -1.52 1.94
C LEU A 73 -10.61 -1.58 2.32
N TRP A 74 -9.72 -1.03 1.48
CA TRP A 74 -8.29 -1.35 1.58
C TRP A 74 -7.41 -0.24 2.15
N ILE A 75 -7.71 1.04 1.91
CA ILE A 75 -6.78 2.12 2.30
C ILE A 75 -6.68 2.21 3.82
N GLY A 76 -7.80 2.35 4.52
CA GLY A 76 -7.81 2.52 5.99
C GLY A 76 -7.08 1.41 6.75
N PRO A 77 -7.43 0.13 6.52
CA PRO A 77 -6.73 -1.00 7.16
C PRO A 77 -5.24 -1.05 6.83
N THR A 78 -4.86 -0.72 5.59
CA THR A 78 -3.45 -0.65 5.17
C THR A 78 -2.69 0.44 5.91
N LEU A 79 -3.27 1.64 6.03
CA LEU A 79 -2.63 2.76 6.74
C LEU A 79 -2.40 2.48 8.22
N ARG A 80 -3.29 1.70 8.85
CA ARG A 80 -3.19 1.30 10.27
C ARG A 80 -2.31 0.07 10.50
N GLY A 81 -1.83 -0.57 9.43
CA GLY A 81 -1.04 -1.81 9.52
C GLY A 81 -1.86 -3.04 9.92
N GLU A 82 -3.18 -3.00 9.75
CA GLU A 82 -4.08 -4.15 9.93
C GLU A 82 -3.91 -5.15 8.77
N ILE A 83 -3.48 -4.66 7.61
CA ILE A 83 -3.16 -5.48 6.44
C ILE A 83 -1.73 -5.17 6.00
N ILE A 84 -0.94 -6.23 5.86
CA ILE A 84 0.42 -6.16 5.33
C ILE A 84 0.39 -6.64 3.88
N TRP A 85 1.08 -5.90 3.02
CA TRP A 85 1.09 -6.14 1.58
C TRP A 85 2.48 -6.53 1.11
N CYS A 86 2.52 -7.46 0.15
CA CYS A 86 3.69 -7.82 -0.62
C CYS A 86 3.48 -7.46 -2.09
N GLN A 87 4.56 -7.09 -2.78
CA GLN A 87 4.55 -6.86 -4.22
C GLN A 87 4.97 -8.13 -4.96
N GLY A 88 4.07 -8.68 -5.79
CA GLY A 88 4.29 -9.91 -6.55
C GLY A 88 4.75 -9.67 -7.99
N TYR A 89 5.72 -8.80 -8.24
CA TYR A 89 6.15 -8.47 -9.62
C TYR A 89 7.10 -9.53 -10.19
N SER A 90 8.20 -9.81 -9.49
CA SER A 90 9.27 -10.69 -9.96
C SER A 90 8.81 -12.13 -10.22
N GLU A 91 9.32 -12.74 -11.28
CA GLU A 91 9.05 -14.12 -11.70
C GLU A 91 10.36 -14.84 -12.06
N PRO A 92 10.38 -16.18 -12.09
CA PRO A 92 11.45 -16.94 -12.73
C PRO A 92 11.71 -16.43 -14.15
N GLY A 93 12.89 -15.84 -14.37
CA GLY A 93 13.28 -15.26 -15.66
C GLY A 93 12.89 -13.80 -15.90
N SER A 94 12.12 -13.17 -15.00
CA SER A 94 11.71 -11.76 -15.12
C SER A 94 11.90 -11.00 -13.80
N GLY A 95 12.95 -10.17 -13.75
CA GLY A 95 13.28 -9.30 -12.62
C GLY A 95 13.17 -7.82 -12.99
N SER A 96 14.29 -7.22 -13.42
CA SER A 96 14.34 -5.83 -13.87
C SER A 96 13.53 -5.58 -15.16
N ASP A 97 13.46 -6.58 -16.03
CA ASP A 97 12.60 -6.56 -17.21
C ASP A 97 11.18 -7.02 -16.85
N LEU A 98 10.41 -6.12 -16.24
CA LEU A 98 9.04 -6.41 -15.81
C LEU A 98 8.11 -6.71 -17.00
N ALA A 99 8.41 -6.15 -18.17
CA ALA A 99 7.58 -6.34 -19.38
C ALA A 99 7.61 -7.78 -19.90
N SER A 100 8.63 -8.58 -19.53
CA SER A 100 8.73 -9.98 -19.94
C SER A 100 7.95 -10.97 -19.05
N LEU A 101 7.21 -10.48 -18.04
CA LEU A 101 6.48 -11.35 -17.11
C LEU A 101 5.54 -12.34 -17.85
N ALA A 102 5.43 -13.54 -17.32
CA ALA A 102 4.70 -14.66 -17.89
C ALA A 102 3.39 -14.98 -17.14
N THR A 103 3.16 -14.48 -15.93
CA THR A 103 1.85 -14.63 -15.26
C THR A 103 0.74 -14.05 -16.13
N ARG A 104 -0.37 -14.80 -16.27
CA ARG A 104 -1.56 -14.40 -17.03
C ARG A 104 -2.79 -14.48 -16.15
N ALA A 105 -3.71 -13.56 -16.38
CA ALA A 105 -5.07 -13.61 -15.86
C ALA A 105 -6.02 -13.79 -17.05
N HIS A 106 -6.93 -14.74 -16.95
CA HIS A 106 -8.01 -14.95 -17.91
C HIS A 106 -9.34 -14.67 -17.22
N GLU A 107 -10.22 -13.92 -17.86
CA GLU A 107 -11.59 -13.66 -17.37
C GLU A 107 -12.39 -14.97 -17.36
N ASP A 108 -13.11 -15.23 -16.26
CA ASP A 108 -14.05 -16.33 -16.08
C ASP A 108 -15.30 -15.81 -15.34
N GLY A 109 -16.25 -15.27 -16.11
CA GLY A 109 -17.42 -14.61 -15.55
C GLY A 109 -17.07 -13.31 -14.82
N ASP A 110 -17.39 -13.24 -13.53
CA ASP A 110 -17.09 -12.10 -12.65
C ASP A 110 -15.72 -12.22 -11.96
N ASP A 111 -14.97 -13.29 -12.26
CA ASP A 111 -13.68 -13.62 -11.65
C ASP A 111 -12.54 -13.65 -12.68
N PHE A 112 -11.30 -13.70 -12.17
CA PHE A 112 -10.10 -13.97 -12.97
C PHE A 112 -9.43 -15.28 -12.53
N VAL A 113 -9.10 -16.14 -13.50
CA VAL A 113 -8.23 -17.29 -13.31
C VAL A 113 -6.79 -16.88 -13.57
N ILE A 114 -5.99 -16.80 -12.49
CA ILE A 114 -4.58 -16.39 -12.56
C ILE A 114 -3.68 -17.62 -12.62
N ASN A 115 -2.83 -17.70 -13.66
CA ASN A 115 -1.83 -18.75 -13.83
C ASN A 115 -0.43 -18.14 -13.99
N GLY A 116 0.50 -18.57 -13.16
CA GLY A 116 1.88 -18.10 -13.20
C GLY A 116 2.66 -18.48 -11.94
N GLN A 117 3.89 -17.99 -11.85
CA GLN A 117 4.75 -18.19 -10.68
C GLN A 117 5.44 -16.88 -10.34
N LYS A 118 5.49 -16.55 -9.05
CA LYS A 118 6.18 -15.37 -8.53
C LYS A 118 7.36 -15.78 -7.67
N TYR A 119 8.42 -14.98 -7.67
CA TYR A 119 9.43 -15.07 -6.63
C TYR A 119 8.90 -14.43 -5.36
N ALA A 120 8.68 -15.25 -4.33
CA ALA A 120 8.25 -14.80 -3.02
C ALA A 120 9.41 -14.92 -2.02
N GLY A 121 9.97 -13.79 -1.59
CA GLY A 121 10.37 -13.69 -0.18
C GLY A 121 9.09 -13.52 0.65
N GLU A 122 8.97 -14.24 1.78
CA GLU A 122 7.84 -14.26 2.74
C GLU A 122 6.56 -13.53 2.28
N MET A 123 5.69 -14.27 1.60
CA MET A 123 4.43 -13.77 1.04
C MET A 123 3.28 -14.11 1.99
N SER A 124 2.55 -13.10 2.48
CA SER A 124 1.25 -13.33 3.12
C SER A 124 0.19 -13.52 2.02
N TYR A 125 -0.32 -14.75 1.89
CA TYR A 125 -1.21 -15.22 0.82
C TYR A 125 -2.56 -14.47 0.70
N ASP A 126 -2.92 -13.63 1.67
CA ASP A 126 -4.30 -13.19 1.88
C ASP A 126 -4.72 -11.96 1.05
N ALA A 127 -3.80 -11.28 0.38
CA ALA A 127 -4.04 -9.92 -0.16
C ALA A 127 -4.16 -9.84 -1.70
N PHE A 128 -3.62 -10.79 -2.47
CA PHE A 128 -3.53 -10.65 -3.93
C PHE A 128 -4.85 -10.93 -4.67
N SER A 129 -5.70 -11.83 -4.16
CA SER A 129 -6.92 -12.26 -4.86
C SER A 129 -8.07 -11.26 -4.82
N LYS A 130 -7.97 -10.19 -4.03
CA LYS A 130 -9.10 -9.26 -3.78
C LYS A 130 -8.94 -7.87 -4.39
N LEU A 131 -7.84 -7.61 -5.09
CA LEU A 131 -7.58 -6.28 -5.68
C LEU A 131 -7.90 -6.17 -7.17
N ILE A 132 -8.14 -7.29 -7.85
CA ILE A 132 -8.46 -7.34 -9.28
C ILE A 132 -9.93 -7.79 -9.42
N PRO A 133 -10.92 -6.89 -9.29
CA PRO A 133 -12.25 -7.15 -9.82
C PRO A 133 -12.21 -7.04 -11.34
N ALA A 134 -13.08 -7.81 -12.00
CA ALA A 134 -13.38 -7.68 -13.43
C ALA A 134 -13.71 -6.23 -13.85
#